data_AF-A0A2P8D8P4-F1
#
_entry.id   AF-A0A2P8D8P4-F1
#
_cell.length_a   1.000
_cell.length_b   1.000
_cell.length_c   1.000
_cell.angle_alpha   90.00
_cell.angle_beta   90.00
_cell.angle_gamma   90.00
#
_symmetry.space_group_name_H-M   'P 1'
#
loop_
_entity.id
_entity.type
_entity.pdbx_description
1 polymer ?
#
loop_
_entity_poly.entity_id
_entity_poly.type
_entity_poly.pdbx_seq_one_letter_code
_entity_poly.pdbx_strand_id
1 'polypeptide(L)'
;MPQTALDAPQSDPSACAEDQPLRHGFTARALARLANYAATQYRYPTPVPWDERRDVAWSAMAEHLYTSAEPPAYWDLIRAGWNVITVHTRKHRSTHGQTPHGSAPQFHRYWKLAAAPTHSPEERVVERLALDQIWAALTPRNQELIRALYDHGDYTAAAESLGLPVSSFYSLISRARRAFTALWLEGETPTRAWGNDVRTGRDRPKHVTTTARQRTRKRTHRDQGSDSGTPATPNP
;
A
#
# COMPACT_ATOMS: atom_id res chain seq x y z
N MET A 1 -43.82 37.19 23.83
CA MET A 1 -44.01 36.77 22.43
C MET A 1 -42.71 36.14 21.93
N PRO A 2 -42.52 34.81 22.01
CA PRO A 2 -41.35 34.17 21.43
C PRO A 2 -41.62 33.86 19.96
N GLN A 3 -40.73 34.34 19.08
CA GLN A 3 -40.72 34.02 17.66
C GLN A 3 -40.29 32.56 17.47
N THR A 4 -41.20 31.74 16.95
CA THR A 4 -40.89 30.41 16.44
C THR A 4 -40.23 30.58 15.07
N ALA A 5 -38.90 30.46 15.02
CA ALA A 5 -38.17 30.33 13.78
C ALA A 5 -38.48 28.95 13.18
N LEU A 6 -39.31 28.93 12.14
CA LEU A 6 -39.50 27.77 11.27
C LEU A 6 -38.22 27.55 10.48
N ASP A 7 -37.50 26.49 10.84
CA ASP A 7 -36.38 25.93 10.11
C ASP A 7 -36.90 25.45 8.74
N ALA A 8 -36.53 26.18 7.68
CA ALA A 8 -36.87 25.80 6.32
C ALA A 8 -35.97 24.63 5.88
N PRO A 9 -36.51 23.59 5.23
CA PRO A 9 -35.69 22.48 4.77
C PRO A 9 -34.66 22.99 3.76
N GLN A 10 -33.38 22.89 4.12
CA GLN A 10 -32.28 23.13 3.18
C GLN A 10 -32.47 22.20 1.99
N SER A 11 -32.83 22.79 0.85
CA SER A 11 -32.95 22.10 -0.42
C SER A 11 -31.53 21.81 -0.89
N ASP A 12 -31.12 20.53 -0.88
CA ASP A 12 -29.81 20.12 -1.37
C ASP A 12 -29.63 20.62 -2.82
N PRO A 13 -28.73 21.59 -3.09
CA PRO A 13 -28.57 22.16 -4.42
C PRO A 13 -28.08 21.11 -5.44
N SER A 14 -27.49 20.01 -4.96
CA SER A 14 -27.05 18.88 -5.76
C SER A 14 -28.19 18.12 -6.43
N ALA A 15 -29.37 18.04 -5.80
CA ALA A 15 -30.52 17.32 -6.38
C ALA A 15 -31.06 18.01 -7.65
N CYS A 16 -31.03 19.36 -7.68
CA CYS A 16 -31.50 20.13 -8.84
C CYS A 16 -30.52 20.07 -10.03
N ALA A 17 -29.21 19.99 -9.77
CA ALA A 17 -28.21 19.97 -10.83
C ALA A 17 -28.18 18.64 -11.59
N GLU A 18 -28.38 17.51 -10.90
CA GLU A 18 -28.33 16.18 -11.52
C GLU A 18 -29.54 15.86 -12.42
N ASP A 19 -30.66 16.53 -12.15
CA ASP A 19 -31.91 16.39 -12.91
C ASP A 19 -32.05 17.44 -14.02
N GLN A 20 -31.07 18.33 -14.18
CA GLN A 20 -31.04 19.27 -15.29
C GLN A 20 -30.91 18.52 -16.63
N PRO A 21 -31.75 18.85 -17.63
CA PRO A 21 -31.65 18.23 -18.95
C PRO A 21 -30.36 18.65 -19.65
N LEU A 22 -29.59 17.66 -20.05
CA LEU A 22 -28.49 17.74 -21.01
C LEU A 22 -29.03 17.63 -22.44
N ARG A 23 -28.12 17.65 -23.42
CA ARG A 23 -28.45 17.51 -24.85
C ARG A 23 -29.24 16.22 -25.10
N HIS A 24 -30.14 16.25 -26.08
CA HIS A 24 -30.91 15.09 -26.54
C HIS A 24 -31.83 14.46 -25.48
N GLY A 25 -32.21 15.22 -24.44
CA GLY A 25 -33.16 14.78 -23.41
C GLY A 25 -32.57 13.86 -22.33
N PHE A 26 -31.24 13.69 -22.31
CA PHE A 26 -30.55 12.98 -21.23
C PHE A 26 -30.44 13.88 -20.00
N THR A 27 -30.34 13.31 -18.79
CA THR A 27 -29.98 14.06 -17.58
C THR A 27 -28.60 13.65 -17.10
N ALA A 28 -27.94 14.49 -16.29
CA ALA A 28 -26.65 14.15 -15.68
C ALA A 28 -26.76 12.86 -14.84
N ARG A 29 -27.87 12.67 -14.12
CA ARG A 29 -28.18 11.44 -13.39
C ARG A 29 -28.32 10.21 -14.31
N ALA A 30 -28.98 10.36 -15.46
CA ALA A 30 -29.09 9.27 -16.44
C ALA A 30 -27.71 8.87 -16.98
N LEU A 31 -26.86 9.85 -17.27
CA LEU A 31 -25.49 9.63 -17.75
C LEU A 31 -24.62 8.96 -16.68
N ALA A 32 -24.71 9.41 -15.42
CA ALA A 32 -24.02 8.78 -14.29
C ALA A 32 -24.42 7.31 -14.09
N ARG A 33 -25.71 6.98 -14.23
CA ARG A 33 -26.19 5.59 -14.19
C ARG A 33 -25.61 4.74 -15.33
N LEU A 34 -25.52 5.27 -16.55
CA LEU A 34 -24.91 4.57 -17.67
C LEU A 34 -23.41 4.37 -17.48
N ALA A 35 -22.70 5.37 -16.95
CA ALA A 35 -21.27 5.27 -16.62
C ALA A 35 -21.01 4.22 -15.54
N ASN A 36 -21.82 4.20 -14.48
CA ASN A 36 -21.77 3.16 -13.44
C ASN A 36 -21.98 1.77 -14.02
N TYR A 37 -22.98 1.63 -14.90
CA TYR A 37 -23.25 0.38 -15.60
C TYR A 37 -22.05 -0.05 -16.46
N ALA A 38 -21.50 0.87 -17.26
CA ALA A 38 -20.36 0.59 -18.12
C ALA A 38 -19.11 0.17 -17.33
N ALA A 39 -18.79 0.87 -16.24
CA ALA A 39 -17.65 0.56 -15.37
C ALA A 39 -17.79 -0.80 -14.66
N THR A 40 -19.01 -1.16 -14.27
CA THR A 40 -19.32 -2.42 -13.57
C THR A 40 -19.37 -3.61 -14.52
N GLN A 41 -19.98 -3.46 -15.69
CA GLN A 41 -20.13 -4.53 -16.68
C GLN A 41 -18.90 -4.73 -17.56
N TYR A 42 -17.84 -3.92 -17.38
CA TYR A 42 -16.60 -4.10 -18.09
C TYR A 42 -15.91 -5.41 -17.64
N ARG A 43 -16.01 -6.46 -18.47
CA ARG A 43 -15.61 -7.84 -18.14
C ARG A 43 -14.10 -8.09 -18.19
N TYR A 44 -13.32 -7.21 -18.81
CA TYR A 44 -11.89 -7.45 -18.99
C TYR A 44 -11.09 -7.14 -17.73
N PRO A 45 -10.14 -8.01 -17.32
CA PRO A 45 -9.26 -7.74 -16.19
C PRO A 45 -8.54 -6.40 -16.40
N THR A 46 -8.74 -5.46 -15.50
CA THR A 46 -8.16 -4.12 -15.58
C THR A 46 -7.50 -3.75 -14.26
N PRO A 47 -6.27 -3.19 -14.29
CA PRO A 47 -5.61 -2.66 -13.11
C PRO A 47 -6.19 -1.31 -12.66
N VAL A 48 -7.09 -0.71 -13.45
CA VAL A 48 -7.68 0.60 -13.17
C VAL A 48 -8.77 0.47 -12.10
N PRO A 49 -8.75 1.29 -11.03
CA PRO A 49 -9.77 1.27 -9.99
C PRO A 49 -11.17 1.55 -10.57
N TRP A 50 -12.21 1.13 -9.85
CA TRP A 50 -13.58 1.27 -10.33
C TRP A 50 -14.01 2.73 -10.51
N ASP A 51 -13.66 3.62 -9.57
CA ASP A 51 -14.02 5.05 -9.65
C ASP A 51 -13.45 5.72 -10.90
N GLU A 52 -12.17 5.47 -11.19
CA GLU A 52 -11.51 6.03 -12.38
C GLU A 52 -12.13 5.50 -13.68
N ARG A 53 -12.59 4.23 -13.70
CA ARG A 53 -13.34 3.69 -14.86
C ARG A 53 -14.67 4.38 -15.05
N ARG A 54 -15.39 4.65 -13.96
CA ARG A 54 -16.66 5.38 -13.99
C ARG A 54 -16.45 6.80 -14.51
N ASP A 55 -15.46 7.51 -13.99
CA ASP A 55 -15.22 8.91 -14.34
C ASP A 55 -14.80 9.06 -15.81
N VAL A 56 -13.87 8.22 -16.27
CA VAL A 56 -13.43 8.21 -17.67
C VAL A 56 -14.59 7.83 -18.61
N ALA A 57 -15.44 6.87 -18.22
CA ALA A 57 -16.61 6.50 -19.00
C ALA A 57 -17.65 7.63 -19.05
N TRP A 58 -17.90 8.31 -17.93
CA TRP A 58 -18.82 9.44 -17.87
C TRP A 58 -18.37 10.58 -18.78
N SER A 59 -17.10 10.99 -18.71
CA SER A 59 -16.55 12.04 -19.58
C SER A 59 -16.68 11.66 -21.06
N ALA A 60 -16.32 10.42 -21.42
CA ALA A 60 -16.44 9.93 -22.79
C ALA A 60 -17.90 9.92 -23.30
N MET A 61 -18.84 9.52 -22.45
CA MET A 61 -20.27 9.55 -22.78
C MET A 61 -20.78 10.98 -22.94
N ALA A 62 -20.35 11.90 -22.08
CA ALA A 62 -20.69 13.32 -22.19
C ALA A 62 -20.16 13.92 -23.50
N GLU A 63 -18.88 13.71 -23.81
CA GLU A 63 -18.28 14.16 -25.07
C GLU A 63 -19.01 13.58 -26.29
N HIS A 64 -19.33 12.28 -26.27
CA HIS A 64 -20.08 11.65 -27.36
C HIS A 64 -21.49 12.25 -27.51
N LEU A 65 -22.18 12.49 -26.39
CA LEU A 65 -23.50 13.12 -26.37
C LEU A 65 -23.47 14.53 -26.98
N TYR A 66 -22.46 15.34 -26.63
CA TYR A 66 -22.33 16.70 -27.13
C TYR A 66 -21.77 16.79 -28.55
N THR A 67 -21.06 15.77 -29.04
CA THR A 67 -20.55 15.72 -30.41
C THR A 67 -21.59 15.16 -31.40
N SER A 68 -22.56 14.38 -30.91
CA SER A 68 -23.59 13.77 -31.77
C SER A 68 -24.60 14.80 -32.26
N ALA A 69 -24.79 14.86 -33.58
CA ALA A 69 -25.78 15.74 -34.20
C ALA A 69 -27.22 15.28 -33.90
N GLU A 70 -27.44 13.96 -33.92
CA GLU A 70 -28.70 13.28 -33.62
C GLU A 70 -28.68 12.65 -32.22
N PRO A 71 -29.84 12.35 -31.62
CA PRO A 71 -29.90 11.70 -30.31
C PRO A 71 -29.25 10.30 -30.35
N PRO A 72 -28.13 10.08 -29.64
CA PRO A 72 -27.45 8.79 -29.66
C PRO A 72 -28.28 7.74 -28.92
N ALA A 73 -28.23 6.49 -29.38
CA ALA A 73 -28.86 5.39 -28.64
C ALA A 73 -28.10 5.13 -27.34
N TYR A 74 -28.79 4.61 -26.33
CA TYR A 74 -28.19 4.25 -25.03
C TYR A 74 -26.97 3.34 -25.18
N TRP A 75 -27.02 2.38 -26.11
CA TRP A 75 -25.92 1.46 -26.36
C TRP A 75 -24.70 2.12 -26.99
N ASP A 76 -24.87 3.21 -27.75
CA ASP A 76 -23.75 3.94 -28.33
C ASP A 76 -22.96 4.69 -27.27
N LEU A 77 -23.65 5.28 -26.28
CA LEU A 77 -23.02 5.88 -25.10
C LEU A 77 -22.25 4.82 -24.29
N ILE A 78 -22.86 3.66 -24.01
CA ILE A 78 -22.18 2.56 -23.30
C ILE A 78 -20.94 2.10 -24.05
N ARG A 79 -21.03 1.94 -25.38
CA ARG A 79 -19.90 1.55 -26.23
C ARG A 79 -18.80 2.61 -26.23
N ALA A 80 -19.14 3.89 -26.27
CA ALA A 80 -18.18 4.99 -26.15
C ALA A 80 -17.42 4.90 -24.81
N GLY A 81 -18.13 4.67 -23.70
CA GLY A 81 -17.52 4.46 -22.38
C GLY A 81 -16.57 3.26 -22.35
N TRP A 82 -16.98 2.10 -22.87
CA TRP A 82 -16.12 0.91 -22.93
C TRP A 82 -14.86 1.10 -23.78
N ASN A 83 -14.98 1.79 -24.91
CA ASN A 83 -13.84 2.07 -25.79
C ASN A 83 -12.78 2.91 -25.04
N VAL A 84 -13.19 3.96 -24.33
CA VAL A 84 -12.24 4.80 -23.59
C VAL A 84 -11.66 4.06 -22.38
N ILE A 85 -12.45 3.27 -21.64
CA ILE A 85 -11.90 2.40 -20.57
C ILE A 85 -10.81 1.46 -21.13
N THR A 86 -11.02 0.90 -22.32
CA THR A 86 -10.07 0.00 -22.97
C THR A 86 -8.77 0.73 -23.33
N VAL A 87 -8.88 1.91 -23.94
CA VAL A 87 -7.73 2.75 -24.29
C VAL A 87 -6.97 3.19 -23.03
N HIS A 88 -7.69 3.64 -22.00
CA HIS A 88 -7.13 4.06 -20.72
C HIS A 88 -6.40 2.91 -20.02
N THR A 89 -7.00 1.72 -20.00
CA THR A 89 -6.37 0.50 -19.47
C THR A 89 -5.09 0.15 -20.22
N ARG A 90 -5.09 0.26 -21.56
CA ARG A 90 -3.90 0.01 -22.39
C ARG A 90 -2.79 1.00 -22.08
N LYS A 91 -3.14 2.28 -21.94
CA LYS A 91 -2.19 3.35 -21.58
C LYS A 91 -1.60 3.10 -20.21
N HIS A 92 -2.43 2.83 -19.21
CA HIS A 92 -2.00 2.47 -17.85
C HIS A 92 -1.01 1.30 -17.88
N ARG A 93 -1.35 0.21 -18.59
CA ARG A 93 -0.46 -0.94 -18.76
C ARG A 93 0.87 -0.54 -19.40
N SER A 94 0.88 0.25 -20.47
CA SER A 94 2.13 0.69 -21.12
C SER A 94 3.02 1.52 -20.19
N THR A 95 2.44 2.41 -19.39
CA THR A 95 3.18 3.23 -18.40
C THR A 95 3.84 2.37 -17.33
N HIS A 96 3.22 1.24 -16.98
CA HIS A 96 3.76 0.29 -16.00
C HIS A 96 4.54 -0.88 -16.63
N GLY A 97 4.89 -0.78 -17.92
CA GLY A 97 5.66 -1.82 -18.61
C GLY A 97 4.93 -3.15 -18.69
N GLN A 98 3.61 -3.13 -18.84
CA GLN A 98 2.79 -4.30 -19.09
C GLN A 98 2.37 -4.30 -20.57
N THR A 99 2.57 -5.44 -21.22
CA THR A 99 2.14 -5.74 -22.58
C THR A 99 0.96 -6.72 -22.54
N PRO A 100 0.26 -6.94 -23.67
CA PRO A 100 -0.77 -7.99 -23.75
C PRO A 100 -0.26 -9.39 -23.38
N HIS A 101 1.03 -9.65 -23.55
CA HIS A 101 1.67 -10.95 -23.27
C HIS A 101 2.39 -11.01 -21.91
N GLY A 102 2.24 -9.99 -21.05
CA GLY A 102 2.89 -9.92 -19.74
C GLY A 102 3.86 -8.74 -19.60
N SER A 103 4.80 -8.81 -18.65
CA SER A 103 5.73 -7.71 -18.37
C SER A 103 6.71 -7.46 -19.53
N ALA A 104 6.93 -6.18 -19.87
CA ALA A 104 7.92 -5.72 -20.83
C ALA A 104 9.33 -5.86 -20.23
N PRO A 105 10.19 -6.77 -20.76
CA PRO A 105 11.48 -7.06 -20.15
C PRO A 105 12.40 -5.84 -20.09
N GLN A 106 12.36 -4.97 -21.11
CA GLN A 106 13.19 -3.77 -21.17
C GLN A 106 12.73 -2.68 -20.19
N PHE A 107 11.43 -2.53 -19.98
CA PHE A 107 10.90 -1.62 -18.97
C PHE A 107 11.37 -2.02 -17.57
N HIS A 108 11.29 -3.32 -17.26
CA HIS A 108 11.77 -3.85 -16.00
C HIS A 108 13.29 -3.70 -15.85
N ARG A 109 14.07 -3.91 -16.92
CA ARG A 109 15.52 -3.65 -16.92
C ARG A 109 15.84 -2.19 -16.63
N TYR A 110 15.15 -1.26 -17.30
CA TYR A 110 15.34 0.16 -17.06
C TYR A 110 15.11 0.50 -15.59
N TRP A 111 13.94 0.15 -15.05
CA TRP A 111 13.59 0.53 -13.67
C TRP A 111 14.38 -0.22 -12.59
N LYS A 112 14.83 -1.46 -12.84
CA LYS A 112 15.62 -2.21 -11.86
C LYS A 112 17.12 -1.98 -11.92
N LEU A 113 17.66 -1.60 -13.08
CA LEU A 113 19.10 -1.53 -13.29
C LEU A 113 19.58 -0.11 -13.59
N ALA A 114 18.89 0.61 -14.47
CA ALA A 114 19.34 1.92 -14.94
C ALA A 114 18.79 3.08 -14.08
N ALA A 115 17.53 2.98 -13.65
CA ALA A 115 16.89 3.95 -12.77
C ALA A 115 17.00 3.59 -11.29
N ALA A 116 17.63 2.45 -10.97
CA ALA A 116 18.09 2.22 -9.60
C ALA A 116 19.06 3.36 -9.26
N PRO A 117 18.92 4.00 -8.09
CA PRO A 117 19.92 4.95 -7.62
C PRO A 117 21.29 4.28 -7.74
N THR A 118 22.15 4.82 -8.61
CA THR A 118 23.53 4.36 -8.64
C THR A 118 24.10 4.79 -7.29
N HIS A 119 24.37 3.82 -6.41
CA HIS A 119 24.96 4.09 -5.10
C HIS A 119 26.16 5.01 -5.30
N SER A 120 26.07 6.22 -4.77
CA SER A 120 27.17 7.19 -4.85
C SER A 120 28.38 6.55 -4.15
N PRO A 121 29.61 6.67 -4.68
CA PRO A 121 30.79 6.25 -3.93
C PRO A 121 30.87 6.92 -2.55
N GLU A 122 30.22 8.08 -2.40
CA GLU A 122 30.07 8.79 -1.13
C GLU A 122 29.33 7.96 -0.08
N GLU A 123 28.37 7.11 -0.44
CA GLU A 123 27.62 6.29 0.52
C GLU A 123 28.56 5.37 1.31
N ARG A 124 29.54 4.74 0.64
CA ARG A 124 30.56 3.93 1.32
C ARG A 124 31.48 4.77 2.21
N VAL A 125 31.80 5.98 1.79
CA VAL A 125 32.65 6.89 2.56
C VAL A 125 31.91 7.38 3.81
N VAL A 126 30.63 7.75 3.66
CA VAL A 126 29.73 8.17 4.74
C VAL A 126 29.50 7.03 5.72
N GLU A 127 29.18 5.82 5.25
CA GLU A 127 28.98 4.66 6.13
C GLU A 127 30.25 4.33 6.93
N ARG A 128 31.43 4.40 6.29
CA ARG A 128 32.70 4.15 6.97
C ARG A 128 33.01 5.23 8.01
N LEU A 129 32.82 6.49 7.66
CA LEU A 129 33.04 7.61 8.59
C LEU A 129 32.05 7.57 9.76
N ALA A 130 30.77 7.31 9.49
CA ALA A 130 29.74 7.16 10.51
C ALA A 130 30.04 5.99 11.44
N LEU A 131 30.47 4.84 10.89
CA LEU A 131 30.88 3.70 11.70
C LEU A 131 32.04 4.06 12.63
N ASP A 132 33.08 4.74 12.13
CA ASP A 132 34.22 5.17 12.94
C ASP A 132 33.79 6.12 14.08
N GLN A 133 32.91 7.08 13.80
CA GLN A 133 32.36 8.03 14.80
C GLN A 133 31.50 7.32 15.86
N ILE A 134 30.58 6.46 15.43
CA ILE A 134 29.69 5.71 16.34
C ILE A 134 30.48 4.72 17.17
N TRP A 135 31.48 4.05 16.58
CA TRP A 135 32.33 3.14 17.30
C TRP A 135 33.07 3.85 18.43
N ALA A 136 33.64 5.03 18.16
CA ALA A 136 34.30 5.85 19.18
C ALA A 136 33.34 6.33 20.29
N ALA A 137 32.07 6.60 19.96
CA ALA A 137 31.05 7.04 20.91
C ALA A 137 30.43 5.90 21.75
N LEU A 138 30.58 4.64 21.31
CA LEU A 138 30.10 3.48 22.06
C LEU A 138 30.94 3.24 23.33
N THR A 139 30.29 2.72 24.38
CA THR A 139 31.02 2.29 25.57
C THR A 139 31.98 1.13 25.24
N PRO A 140 33.16 1.05 25.89
CA PRO A 140 34.13 -0.02 25.63
C PRO A 140 33.53 -1.42 25.76
N ARG A 141 32.63 -1.59 26.74
CA ARG A 141 31.92 -2.87 26.94
C ARG A 141 31.00 -3.24 25.77
N ASN A 142 30.33 -2.25 25.17
CA ASN A 142 29.49 -2.51 23.98
C ASN A 142 30.35 -2.84 22.76
N GLN A 143 31.50 -2.16 22.60
CA GLN A 143 32.47 -2.46 21.56
C GLN A 143 32.98 -3.90 21.67
N GLU A 144 33.39 -4.34 22.87
CA GLU A 144 33.83 -5.73 23.14
C GLU A 144 32.78 -6.77 22.73
N LEU A 145 31.51 -6.56 23.10
CA LEU A 145 30.42 -7.48 22.79
C LEU A 145 30.16 -7.58 21.28
N ILE A 146 30.16 -6.44 20.58
CA ILE A 146 29.95 -6.40 19.12
C ILE A 146 31.14 -7.03 18.41
N ARG A 147 32.37 -6.76 18.87
CA ARG A 147 33.61 -7.33 18.32
C ARG A 147 33.66 -8.84 18.50
N ALA A 148 33.36 -9.34 19.70
CA ALA A 148 33.30 -10.78 19.96
C ALA A 148 32.28 -11.47 19.03
N LEU A 149 31.10 -10.87 18.82
CA LEU A 149 30.11 -11.43 17.90
C LEU A 149 30.55 -11.36 16.42
N TYR A 150 31.34 -10.35 16.05
CA TYR A 150 31.91 -10.24 14.71
C TYR A 150 32.98 -11.31 14.47
N ASP A 151 33.90 -11.48 15.41
CA ASP A 151 35.03 -12.40 15.31
C ASP A 151 34.60 -13.87 15.30
N HIS A 152 33.58 -14.22 16.10
CA HIS A 152 33.15 -15.62 16.25
C HIS A 152 31.93 -16.00 15.40
N GLY A 153 31.13 -15.04 14.92
CA GLY A 153 29.95 -15.27 14.09
C GLY A 153 28.76 -15.99 14.77
N ASP A 154 28.97 -16.56 15.96
CA ASP A 154 27.99 -17.28 16.77
C ASP A 154 27.87 -16.69 18.19
N TYR A 155 26.66 -16.70 18.74
CA TYR A 155 26.35 -16.12 20.05
C TYR A 155 26.91 -16.93 21.21
N THR A 156 26.97 -18.26 21.09
CA THR A 156 27.53 -19.15 22.11
C THR A 156 29.04 -18.97 22.19
N ALA A 157 29.75 -19.09 21.07
CA ALA A 157 31.19 -18.90 20.98
C ALA A 157 31.63 -17.48 21.40
N ALA A 158 30.87 -16.44 21.04
CA ALA A 158 31.14 -15.07 21.50
C ALA A 158 30.89 -14.86 23.00
N ALA A 159 29.93 -15.58 23.59
CA ALA A 159 29.70 -15.53 25.03
C ALA A 159 30.83 -16.24 25.80
N GLU A 160 31.27 -17.40 25.30
CA GLU A 160 32.37 -18.18 25.86
C GLU A 160 33.70 -17.41 25.85
N SER A 161 34.02 -16.70 24.76
CA SER A 161 35.26 -15.91 24.68
C SER A 161 35.31 -14.74 25.65
N LEU A 162 34.14 -14.25 26.10
CA LEU A 162 34.01 -13.21 27.11
C LEU A 162 33.77 -13.75 28.54
N GLY A 163 33.73 -15.08 28.72
CA GLY A 163 33.45 -15.72 30.00
C GLY A 163 32.03 -15.46 30.52
N LEU A 164 31.08 -15.22 29.63
CA LEU A 164 29.70 -14.88 29.98
C LEU A 164 28.74 -16.05 29.75
N PRO A 165 27.71 -16.20 30.60
CA PRO A 165 26.56 -17.03 30.27
C PRO A 165 25.91 -16.55 28.96
N VAL A 166 25.53 -17.48 28.09
CA VAL A 166 24.90 -17.18 26.79
C VAL A 166 23.66 -16.29 26.95
N SER A 167 22.82 -16.53 27.96
CA SER A 167 21.62 -15.71 28.27
C SER A 167 21.96 -14.26 28.61
N SER A 168 23.02 -14.05 29.39
CA SER A 168 23.55 -12.72 29.72
C SER A 168 24.11 -12.03 28.48
N PHE A 169 24.83 -12.75 27.63
CA PHE A 169 25.36 -12.22 26.37
C PHE A 169 24.23 -11.73 25.45
N TYR A 170 23.15 -12.51 25.26
CA TYR A 170 21.97 -12.09 24.49
C TYR A 170 21.36 -10.77 24.97
N SER A 171 21.27 -10.59 26.28
CA SER A 171 20.71 -9.36 26.87
C SER A 171 21.64 -8.16 26.66
N LEU A 172 22.94 -8.38 26.84
CA LEU A 172 23.98 -7.36 26.68
C LEU A 172 24.15 -6.94 25.21
N ILE A 173 24.21 -7.86 24.26
CA ILE A 173 24.30 -7.54 22.84
C ILE A 173 23.03 -6.86 22.32
N SER A 174 21.86 -7.20 22.84
CA SER A 174 20.60 -6.48 22.54
C SER A 174 20.68 -5.02 22.98
N ARG A 175 21.29 -4.73 24.13
CA ARG A 175 21.51 -3.37 24.61
C ARG A 175 22.57 -2.64 23.79
N ALA A 176 23.68 -3.30 23.47
CA ALA A 176 24.74 -2.75 22.64
C ALA A 176 24.23 -2.36 21.24
N ARG A 177 23.43 -3.20 20.59
CA ARG A 177 22.78 -2.92 19.30
C ARG A 177 21.83 -1.73 19.37
N ARG A 178 21.06 -1.62 20.46
CA ARG A 178 20.19 -0.45 20.69
C ARG A 178 21.00 0.84 20.84
N ALA A 179 22.10 0.81 21.59
CA ALA A 179 22.99 1.96 21.71
C ALA A 179 23.61 2.36 20.37
N PHE A 180 24.09 1.40 19.58
CA PHE A 180 24.60 1.64 18.23
C PHE A 180 23.53 2.27 17.33
N THR A 181 22.33 1.70 17.32
CA THR A 181 21.22 2.18 16.47
C THR A 181 20.75 3.57 16.88
N ALA A 182 20.77 3.89 18.17
CA ALA A 182 20.40 5.22 18.66
C ALA A 182 21.37 6.30 18.16
N LEU A 183 22.67 5.99 18.10
CA LEU A 183 23.68 6.89 17.53
C LEU A 183 23.59 6.95 16.00
N TRP A 184 23.33 5.81 15.35
CA TRP A 184 23.15 5.75 13.90
C TRP A 184 21.95 6.57 13.40
N LEU A 185 20.90 6.66 14.21
CA LEU A 185 19.66 7.38 13.91
C LEU A 185 19.55 8.70 14.68
N GLU A 186 20.66 9.26 15.17
CA GLU A 186 20.63 10.54 15.87
C GLU A 186 20.04 11.63 14.95
N GLY A 187 18.87 12.17 15.33
CA GLY A 187 18.11 13.14 14.53
C GLY A 187 16.85 12.58 13.85
N GLU A 188 16.66 11.27 13.83
CA GLU A 188 15.43 10.61 13.32
C GLU A 188 14.64 9.96 14.47
N THR A 189 13.31 9.95 14.37
CA THR A 189 12.49 9.13 15.30
C THR A 189 12.56 7.67 14.84
N PRO A 190 13.15 6.73 15.60
CA PRO A 190 13.38 5.38 15.08
C PRO A 190 12.07 4.65 14.80
N THR A 191 11.89 4.15 13.58
CA THR A 191 10.95 3.07 13.32
C THR A 191 11.53 1.72 13.79
N ARG A 192 10.66 0.78 14.20
CA ARG A 192 11.02 -0.54 14.77
C ARG A 192 12.30 -1.16 14.19
N ALA A 193 13.09 -1.79 15.08
CA ALA A 193 14.32 -2.50 14.75
C ALA A 193 14.26 -3.29 13.42
N TRP A 194 15.23 -3.01 12.55
CA TRP A 194 15.36 -3.62 11.23
C TRP A 194 15.69 -5.12 11.34
N GLY A 195 14.65 -5.95 11.27
CA GLY A 195 14.77 -7.39 11.08
C GLY A 195 15.26 -8.18 12.29
N ASN A 196 15.18 -9.51 12.18
CA ASN A 196 15.77 -10.43 13.14
C ASN A 196 17.11 -10.92 12.57
N ASP A 197 18.13 -11.04 13.42
CA ASP A 197 19.42 -11.63 13.05
C ASP A 197 19.25 -13.11 12.62
N VAL A 198 19.81 -13.49 11.48
CA VAL A 198 19.65 -14.82 10.85
C VAL A 198 21.01 -15.54 10.68
N ARG A 199 22.02 -15.16 11.47
CA ARG A 199 23.38 -15.76 11.39
C ARG A 199 23.42 -17.27 11.66
N THR A 200 22.45 -17.81 12.41
CA THR A 200 22.24 -19.26 12.45
C THR A 200 21.35 -19.62 11.27
N GLY A 201 21.92 -20.29 10.27
CA GLY A 201 21.31 -20.63 8.97
C GLY A 201 20.08 -21.54 9.02
N ARG A 202 19.06 -21.19 9.79
CA ARG A 202 17.70 -21.64 9.53
C ARG A 202 17.20 -20.86 8.34
N ASP A 203 17.24 -21.52 7.18
CA ASP A 203 16.49 -21.14 6.00
C ASP A 203 15.05 -20.83 6.43
N ARG A 204 14.73 -19.55 6.53
CA ARG A 204 13.35 -19.09 6.70
C ARG A 204 12.83 -18.79 5.30
N PRO A 205 11.63 -19.29 4.94
CA PRO A 205 11.05 -18.98 3.64
C PRO A 205 10.96 -17.46 3.47
N LYS A 206 11.42 -16.98 2.31
CA LYS A 206 11.61 -15.56 1.92
C LYS A 206 10.32 -14.71 1.88
N HIS A 207 9.23 -15.13 2.52
CA HIS A 207 7.94 -14.44 2.54
C HIS A 207 7.60 -13.90 3.94
N VAL A 208 8.21 -12.77 4.30
CA VAL A 208 7.86 -12.00 5.51
C VAL A 208 6.67 -11.04 5.29
N THR A 209 6.03 -11.06 4.11
CA THR A 209 4.80 -10.29 3.83
C THR A 209 3.50 -10.99 4.23
N THR A 210 3.54 -12.23 4.74
CA THR A 210 2.33 -13.05 4.97
C THR A 210 1.74 -12.92 6.39
N THR A 211 2.51 -12.49 7.40
CA THR A 211 2.05 -12.48 8.81
C THR A 211 1.16 -11.29 9.17
N ALA A 212 1.24 -10.17 8.43
CA ALA A 212 0.33 -9.04 8.59
C ALA A 212 -1.09 -9.36 8.09
N ARG A 213 -1.20 -10.00 6.92
CA ARG A 213 -2.50 -10.43 6.32
C ARG A 213 -3.18 -11.56 7.11
N GLN A 214 -2.41 -12.40 7.80
CA GLN A 214 -2.97 -13.46 8.65
C GLN A 214 -3.53 -12.93 9.98
N ARG A 215 -2.95 -11.86 10.54
CA ARG A 215 -3.45 -11.22 11.76
C ARG A 215 -4.75 -10.45 11.53
N THR A 216 -4.92 -9.79 10.39
CA THR A 216 -6.18 -9.11 10.03
C THR A 216 -7.31 -10.11 9.75
N ARG A 217 -7.03 -11.26 9.11
CA ARG A 217 -8.02 -12.34 8.91
C ARG A 217 -8.48 -12.99 10.21
N LYS A 218 -7.60 -13.18 11.20
CA LYS A 218 -8.00 -13.74 12.50
C LYS A 218 -8.84 -12.79 13.35
N ARG A 219 -8.67 -11.46 13.21
CA ARG A 219 -9.52 -10.47 13.88
C ARG A 219 -10.93 -10.42 13.29
N THR A 220 -11.04 -10.35 11.97
CA THR A 220 -12.34 -10.36 11.27
C THR A 220 -13.15 -11.64 11.51
N HIS A 221 -12.48 -12.79 11.63
CA HIS A 221 -13.17 -14.05 11.93
C HIS A 221 -13.58 -14.22 13.41
N ARG A 222 -12.95 -13.48 14.32
CA ARG A 222 -13.31 -13.46 15.75
C ARG A 222 -14.49 -12.52 16.01
N ASP A 223 -14.55 -11.39 15.32
CA ASP A 223 -15.67 -10.44 15.41
C ASP A 223 -16.95 -10.96 14.74
N GLN A 224 -16.84 -11.86 13.74
CA GLN A 224 -18.00 -12.54 13.14
C GLN A 224 -18.47 -13.79 13.90
N GLY A 225 -17.68 -14.30 14.86
CA GLY A 225 -18.00 -15.49 15.64
C GLY A 225 -18.79 -15.22 16.93
N SER A 226 -19.03 -13.96 17.27
CA SER A 226 -19.76 -13.56 18.48
C SER A 226 -21.25 -13.25 18.28
N ASP A 227 -21.77 -13.32 17.05
CA ASP A 227 -23.15 -12.92 16.70
C ASP A 227 -24.09 -14.07 16.30
N SER A 228 -23.65 -15.33 16.35
CA SER A 228 -24.58 -16.47 16.19
C SER A 228 -25.23 -16.79 17.54
N GLY A 229 -26.31 -16.07 17.84
CA GLY A 229 -27.14 -16.26 19.02
C GLY A 229 -27.66 -17.69 19.18
N THR A 230 -27.52 -18.21 20.39
CA THR A 230 -28.21 -19.41 20.86
C THR A 230 -29.71 -19.10 21.00
N PRO A 231 -30.62 -19.78 20.28
CA PRO A 231 -32.04 -19.67 20.58
C PRO A 231 -32.34 -20.42 21.89
N ALA A 232 -32.87 -19.69 22.87
CA ALA A 232 -33.33 -20.25 24.13
C ALA A 232 -34.56 -21.16 23.87
N THR A 233 -34.42 -22.45 24.16
CA THR A 233 -35.54 -23.39 24.30
C THR A 233 -36.36 -23.04 25.55
N PRO A 234 -37.69 -22.88 25.46
CA PRO A 234 -38.54 -22.79 26.64
C PRO A 234 -38.79 -24.21 27.19
N ASN A 235 -38.54 -24.39 28.49
CA ASN A 235 -38.99 -25.59 29.22
C ASN A 235 -40.44 -25.41 29.70
N PRO A 236 -41.20 -26.51 29.87
CA PRO A 236 -42.57 -26.49 30.38
C PRO A 236 -42.67 -26.08 31.85
#